data_AF-A0A553BR35-F1
#
_entry.id   AF-A0A553BR35-F1
#
_cell.length_a   1.000
_cell.length_b   1.000
_cell.length_c   1.000
_cell.angle_alpha   90.00
_cell.angle_beta   90.00
_cell.angle_gamma   90.00
#
_symmetry.space_group_name_H-M   'P 1'
#
loop_
_entity.id
_entity.type
_entity.pdbx_description
1 polymer ?
#
loop_
_entity_poly.entity_id
_entity_poly.type
_entity_poly.pdbx_seq_one_letter_code
_entity_poly.pdbx_strand_id
1 'polypeptide(L)'
;MYCQDESRFGMFTRNGKGLTAQGVKPVCTFQQVFKAIWLFGAYSPFIGDHFELELSHCNSANFQAFLNEFSKENTEEFKLIILDNGVFHKEKHSLFQTI
;
A
#
# COMPACT_ATOMS: atom_id res chain seq x y z
N MET A 1 10.32 -6.36 14.59
CA MET A 1 9.39 -7.21 13.83
C MET A 1 8.34 -6.29 13.25
N TYR A 2 8.11 -6.37 11.94
CA TYR A 2 7.21 -5.50 11.19
C TYR A 2 6.24 -6.36 10.39
N CYS A 3 4.96 -6.02 10.43
CA CYS A 3 3.95 -6.56 9.53
C CYS A 3 3.84 -5.63 8.34
N GLN A 4 4.09 -6.14 7.14
CA GLN A 4 4.02 -5.34 5.92
C GLN A 4 2.77 -5.72 5.12
N ASP A 5 2.14 -4.69 4.54
CA ASP A 5 0.97 -4.83 3.68
C ASP A 5 0.94 -3.69 2.64
N GLU A 6 0.23 -3.91 1.54
CA GLU A 6 0.01 -2.92 0.49
C GLU A 6 -1.46 -2.54 0.34
N SER A 7 -1.72 -1.24 0.28
CA SER A 7 -3.07 -0.70 0.07
C SER A 7 -3.12 0.16 -1.19
N ARG A 8 -4.10 -0.12 -2.05
CA ARG A 8 -4.37 0.67 -3.25
C ARG A 8 -5.39 1.77 -2.96
N PHE A 9 -4.96 3.03 -3.08
CA PHE A 9 -5.81 4.20 -2.98
C PHE A 9 -6.13 4.74 -4.37
N GLY A 10 -7.34 4.46 -4.85
CA GLY A 10 -7.82 4.92 -6.14
C GLY A 10 -8.94 5.94 -6.01
N MET A 11 -9.01 6.86 -6.96
CA MET A 11 -10.22 7.65 -7.15
C MET A 11 -11.27 6.80 -7.85
N PHE A 12 -12.39 6.54 -7.16
CA PHE A 12 -13.56 5.91 -7.77
C PHE A 12 -14.81 6.67 -7.39
N THR A 13 -15.76 6.75 -8.32
CA THR A 13 -17.08 7.32 -8.01
C THR A 13 -17.79 6.38 -7.04
N ARG A 14 -18.04 6.84 -5.81
CA ARG A 14 -18.89 6.13 -4.87
C ARG A 14 -20.34 6.43 -5.17
N ASN A 15 -21.05 5.45 -5.72
CA ASN A 15 -22.50 5.55 -5.89
C ASN A 15 -23.17 5.43 -4.51
N GLY A 16 -23.56 6.58 -3.95
CA GLY A 16 -24.20 6.68 -2.65
C GLY A 16 -25.69 7.02 -2.74
N LYS A 17 -26.35 7.05 -1.58
CA LYS A 17 -27.68 7.65 -1.43
C LYS A 17 -27.51 9.16 -1.21
N GLY A 18 -28.25 9.97 -1.96
CA GLY A 18 -28.30 11.43 -1.80
C GLY A 18 -29.70 11.88 -1.37
N LEU A 19 -29.77 12.93 -0.56
CA LEU A 19 -31.04 13.57 -0.22
C LEU A 19 -31.56 14.34 -1.45
N THR A 20 -32.81 14.09 -1.80
CA THR A 20 -33.50 14.70 -2.95
C THR A 20 -34.96 14.93 -2.60
N ALA A 21 -35.65 15.78 -3.37
CA ALA A 21 -37.08 15.96 -3.22
C ALA A 21 -37.84 14.64 -3.43
N GLN A 22 -39.01 14.52 -2.83
CA GLN A 22 -39.84 13.32 -2.94
C GLN A 22 -40.13 12.99 -4.41
N GLY A 23 -39.80 11.77 -4.84
CA GLY A 23 -39.97 11.29 -6.22
C GLY A 23 -38.86 11.69 -7.19
N VAL A 24 -37.84 12.42 -6.76
CA VAL A 24 -36.69 12.81 -7.60
C VAL A 24 -35.52 11.87 -7.36
N LYS A 25 -34.95 11.29 -8.42
CA LYS A 25 -33.75 10.45 -8.30
C LYS A 25 -32.50 11.34 -8.22
N PRO A 26 -31.59 11.13 -7.23
CA PRO A 26 -30.31 11.82 -7.22
C PRO A 26 -29.50 11.44 -8.46
N VAL A 27 -29.07 12.46 -9.22
CA VAL A 27 -28.17 12.31 -10.36
C VAL A 27 -26.76 12.64 -9.89
N CYS A 28 -25.84 11.69 -10.03
CA CYS A 28 -24.42 11.88 -9.76
C CYS A 28 -23.67 11.89 -11.09
N THR A 29 -22.77 12.86 -11.28
CA THR A 29 -21.84 12.87 -12.40
C THR A 29 -20.84 11.73 -12.22
N PHE A 30 -20.85 10.79 -13.18
CA PHE A 30 -19.93 9.67 -13.18
C PHE A 30 -18.50 10.17 -13.51
N GLN A 31 -17.59 10.03 -12.56
CA GLN A 31 -16.19 10.39 -12.73
C GLN A 31 -15.32 9.17 -12.44
N GLN A 32 -15.09 8.34 -13.46
CA GLN A 32 -14.18 7.22 -13.37
C GLN A 32 -12.79 7.64 -13.85
N VAL A 33 -12.01 8.22 -12.93
CA VAL A 33 -10.60 8.54 -13.17
C VAL A 33 -9.78 7.38 -12.60
N PHE A 34 -9.18 6.57 -13.46
CA PHE A 34 -8.35 5.42 -13.07
C PHE A 34 -6.96 5.84 -12.54
N LYS A 35 -6.90 6.85 -11.67
CA LYS A 35 -5.68 7.22 -10.95
C LYS A 35 -5.70 6.51 -9.61
N ALA A 36 -4.69 5.67 -9.40
CA ALA A 36 -4.46 5.00 -8.13
C ALA A 36 -3.00 5.18 -7.72
N ILE A 37 -2.80 5.32 -6.42
CA ILE A 37 -1.51 5.24 -5.76
C ILE A 37 -1.50 3.97 -4.90
N TRP A 38 -0.32 3.41 -4.68
CA TRP A 38 -0.10 2.27 -3.83
C TRP A 38 0.69 2.71 -2.61
N LEU A 39 0.14 2.48 -1.43
CA LEU A 39 0.83 2.70 -0.17
C LEU A 39 1.42 1.36 0.29
N PHE A 40 2.73 1.33 0.44
CA PHE A 40 3.44 0.23 1.07
C PHE A 40 3.69 0.62 2.52
N GLY A 41 3.20 -0.17 3.47
CA GLY A 41 3.35 0.13 4.89
C GLY A 41 3.96 -1.05 5.64
N ALA A 42 4.92 -0.79 6.54
CA ALA A 42 5.46 -1.74 7.49
C ALA A 42 5.23 -1.23 8.91
N TYR A 43 4.56 -2.01 9.75
CA TYR A 43 4.14 -1.60 11.09
C TYR A 43 4.69 -2.55 12.16
N SER A 44 5.31 -2.00 13.20
CA SER A 44 5.82 -2.75 14.35
C SER A 44 4.75 -2.83 15.45
N PRO A 45 4.15 -3.99 15.72
CA PRO A 45 3.11 -4.11 16.74
C PRO A 45 3.65 -3.96 18.18
N PHE A 46 4.97 -4.12 18.37
CA PHE A 46 5.58 -4.09 19.69
C PHE A 46 6.06 -2.70 20.10
N ILE A 47 6.66 -1.96 19.15
CA ILE A 47 7.28 -0.66 19.40
C ILE A 47 6.34 0.48 19.01
N GLY A 48 5.37 0.22 18.11
CA GLY A 48 4.50 1.24 17.53
C GLY A 48 5.18 2.05 16.42
N ASP A 49 6.36 1.60 15.97
CA ASP A 49 7.06 2.22 14.84
C ASP A 49 6.41 1.83 13.51
N HIS A 50 6.51 2.70 12.51
CA HIS A 50 5.93 2.48 11.19
C HIS A 50 6.74 3.15 10.10
N PHE A 51 6.77 2.50 8.94
CA PHE A 51 7.36 3.04 7.72
C PHE A 51 6.35 2.96 6.58
N GLU A 52 6.16 4.05 5.86
CA GLU A 52 5.19 4.18 4.79
C GLU A 52 5.84 4.77 3.54
N LEU A 53 5.53 4.21 2.36
CA LEU A 53 6.01 4.71 1.08
C LEU A 53 4.91 4.66 0.02
N GLU A 54 4.66 5.81 -0.60
CA GLU A 54 3.74 5.94 -1.72
C GLU A 54 4.44 5.66 -3.05
N LEU A 55 3.94 4.67 -3.78
CA LEU A 55 4.47 4.25 -5.08
C LEU A 55 3.36 4.18 -6.13
N SER A 56 3.77 4.29 -7.39
CA SER A 56 2.81 4.35 -8.51
C SER A 56 2.13 3.02 -8.81
N HIS A 57 2.77 1.88 -8.51
CA HIS A 57 2.31 0.54 -8.89
C HIS A 57 2.70 -0.50 -7.84
N CYS A 58 1.93 -1.57 -7.73
CA CYS A 58 2.35 -2.78 -7.00
C CYS A 58 3.07 -3.73 -7.95
N ASN A 59 4.40 -3.72 -7.90
CA ASN A 59 5.27 -4.61 -8.66
C ASN A 59 6.57 -4.89 -7.87
N SER A 60 7.34 -5.87 -8.31
CA SER A 60 8.58 -6.29 -7.63
C SER A 60 9.64 -5.18 -7.56
N ALA A 61 9.75 -4.34 -8.59
CA ALA A 61 10.70 -3.22 -8.61
C ALA A 61 10.40 -2.17 -7.54
N ASN A 62 9.13 -1.82 -7.38
CA ASN A 62 8.66 -0.89 -6.36
C ASN A 62 8.76 -1.50 -4.96
N PHE A 63 8.50 -2.80 -4.82
CA PHE A 63 8.73 -3.50 -3.56
C PHE A 63 10.22 -3.51 -3.16
N GLN A 64 11.13 -3.72 -4.11
CA GLN A 64 12.56 -3.59 -3.85
C GLN A 64 12.96 -2.16 -3.48
N ALA A 65 12.38 -1.15 -4.14
CA ALA A 65 12.59 0.25 -3.77
C ALA A 65 12.12 0.52 -2.33
N PHE A 66 10.98 -0.03 -1.93
CA PHE A 66 10.49 0.03 -0.55
C PHE A 66 11.49 -0.58 0.44
N LEU A 67 11.99 -1.80 0.18
CA LEU A 67 13.01 -2.44 1.04
C LEU A 67 14.29 -1.61 1.13
N ASN A 68 14.73 -1.01 0.01
CA ASN A 68 15.92 -0.18 -0.03
C ASN A 68 15.76 1.08 0.83
N GLU A 69 14.59 1.73 0.81
CA GLU A 69 14.34 2.88 1.68
C GLU A 69 14.16 2.46 3.14
N PHE A 70 13.42 1.37 3.38
CA PHE A 70 13.19 0.86 4.74
C PHE A 70 14.47 0.39 5.44
N SER A 71 15.45 -0.12 4.68
CA SER A 71 16.76 -0.52 5.25
C SER A 71 17.59 0.66 5.74
N LYS A 72 17.38 1.87 5.20
CA LYS A 72 18.08 3.10 5.63
C LYS A 72 17.52 3.66 6.93
N GLU A 73 16.28 3.34 7.26
CA GLU A 73 15.67 3.71 8.53
C GLU A 73 16.20 2.75 9.61
N ASN A 74 16.66 3.27 10.74
CA ASN A 74 17.18 2.47 11.86
C ASN A 74 18.18 1.36 11.42
N THR A 75 19.30 1.76 10.81
CA THR A 75 20.29 0.84 10.20
C THR A 75 20.94 -0.15 11.17
N GLU A 76 20.92 0.16 12.47
CA GLU A 76 21.48 -0.71 13.53
C GLU A 76 20.47 -1.79 13.97
N GLU A 77 19.22 -1.72 13.53
CA GLU A 77 18.18 -2.67 13.90
C GLU A 77 18.08 -3.82 12.90
N PHE A 78 18.09 -5.05 13.43
CA PHE A 78 17.74 -6.24 12.66
C PHE A 78 16.22 -6.29 12.42
N LYS A 79 15.80 -6.10 11.16
CA LYS A 79 14.38 -5.97 10.79
C LYS A 79 13.81 -7.30 10.30
N LEU A 80 13.01 -7.93 11.15
CA LEU A 80 12.17 -9.06 10.74
C LEU A 80 10.86 -8.55 10.11
N ILE A 81 10.63 -8.79 8.82
CA ILE A 81 9.41 -8.41 8.10
C ILE A 81 8.55 -9.65 7.86
N ILE A 82 7.27 -9.57 8.22
CA ILE A 82 6.24 -10.56 7.93
C ILE A 82 5.47 -10.07 6.70
N LEU A 83 5.47 -10.89 5.65
CA LEU A 83 4.85 -10.62 4.36
C LEU A 83 3.75 -11.65 4.07
N ASP A 84 2.80 -11.27 3.21
CA ASP A 84 1.87 -12.23 2.63
C ASP A 84 2.57 -13.11 1.56
N ASN A 85 1.86 -14.10 1.03
CA ASN A 85 2.40 -15.03 0.04
C ASN A 85 2.22 -14.53 -1.42
N GLY A 86 2.17 -13.22 -1.62
CA GLY A 86 1.99 -12.55 -2.89
C GLY A 86 2.99 -12.98 -3.96
N VAL A 87 2.53 -13.06 -5.22
CA VAL A 87 3.34 -13.56 -6.35
C VAL A 87 4.53 -12.63 -6.63
N PHE A 88 4.39 -11.33 -6.35
CA PHE A 88 5.42 -10.32 -6.54
C PHE A 88 6.50 -10.30 -5.44
N HIS A 89 6.25 -10.94 -4.29
CA HIS A 89 7.27 -11.17 -3.25
C HIS A 89 8.21 -12.34 -3.58
N LYS A 90 7.90 -13.13 -4.61
CA LYS A 90 8.61 -14.38 -4.96
C LYS A 90 9.54 -14.26 -6.17
N GLU A 91 9.69 -13.07 -6.74
CA GLU A 91 10.62 -12.93 -7.86
C GLU A 91 12.04 -13.31 -7.43
N LYS A 92 12.69 -14.16 -8.23
CA LYS A 92 14.01 -14.76 -7.97
C LYS A 92 15.15 -13.76 -7.69
N HIS A 93 14.89 -12.46 -7.84
CA HIS A 93 15.87 -11.40 -7.67
C HIS A 93 15.81 -10.69 -6.30
N SER A 94 14.72 -10.87 -5.52
CA SER A 94 14.67 -10.50 -4.11
C SER A 94 15.31 -11.62 -3.29
N LEU A 95 16.62 -11.80 -3.54
CA LEU A 95 17.49 -12.56 -2.65
C LEU A 95 17.31 -11.99 -1.25
N PHE A 96 17.15 -12.89 -0.29
CA PHE A 96 17.40 -12.66 1.13
C PHE A 96 18.60 -11.72 1.30
N GLN A 97 18.34 -10.42 1.39
CA GLN A 97 19.25 -9.50 2.02
C GLN A 97 18.83 -9.52 3.47
N THR A 98 19.67 -10.15 4.28
CA THR A 98 19.73 -9.89 5.71
C THR A 98 19.72 -8.37 5.89
N ILE A 99 18.59 -7.85 6.37
CA ILE A 99 18.43 -6.50 6.90
C ILE A 99 18.87 -6.55 8.35
#